data_AF-A0A7W1CKU8-F1
#
_entry.id   AF-A0A7W1CKU8-F1
#
_cell.length_a   1.000
_cell.length_b   1.000
_cell.length_c   1.000
_cell.angle_alpha   90.00
_cell.angle_beta   90.00
_cell.angle_gamma   90.00
#
_symmetry.space_group_name_H-M   'P 1'
#
loop_
_entity.id
_entity.type
_entity.pdbx_description
1 polymer ?
#
loop_
_entity_poly.entity_id
_entity_poly.type
_entity_poly.pdbx_seq_one_letter_code
_entity_poly.pdbx_strand_id
1 'polypeptide(L)'
;MVRRDPHPGHRQVAGGLARAAVFGANDGLVSNVSLILGFAGGGADSSIVRLAGLAGAVAGAVSMAAGEWVSISAQNELIERELAVERRELRHNTAEETAELAAMYVAHGMDPARARDAAAEVMREPDTALVV
;
A
#
# COMPACT_ATOMS: atom_id res chain seq x y z
N MET A 1 13.45 -32.23 13.02
CA MET A 1 13.52 -30.78 13.32
C MET A 1 14.40 -30.14 12.24
N VAL A 2 13.81 -29.68 11.14
CA VAL A 2 14.54 -29.08 10.01
C VAL A 2 14.41 -27.57 10.11
N ARG A 3 15.52 -26.91 10.45
CA ARG A 3 15.63 -25.46 10.53
C ARG A 3 15.85 -24.94 9.10
N ARG A 4 14.83 -24.32 8.51
CA ARG A 4 14.96 -23.59 7.24
C ARG A 4 15.55 -22.23 7.56
N ASP A 5 16.76 -21.96 7.07
CA ASP A 5 17.34 -20.63 7.10
C ASP A 5 16.58 -19.72 6.10
N PRO A 6 16.28 -18.46 6.45
CA PRO A 6 15.59 -17.55 5.52
C PRO A 6 16.57 -17.11 4.43
N HIS A 7 16.19 -17.29 3.17
CA HIS A 7 16.92 -16.74 2.01
C HIS A 7 17.00 -15.20 2.10
N PRO A 8 18.19 -14.59 2.12
CA PRO A 8 18.34 -13.13 2.14
C PRO A 8 18.28 -12.60 0.70
N GLY A 9 17.13 -12.11 0.26
CA GLY A 9 17.04 -11.59 -1.11
C GLY A 9 15.80 -10.78 -1.51
N HIS A 10 14.74 -10.74 -0.70
CA HIS A 10 13.54 -9.98 -1.07
C HIS A 10 13.44 -8.70 -0.23
N ARG A 11 14.01 -7.62 -0.77
CA ARG A 11 13.77 -6.25 -0.28
C ARG A 11 12.35 -5.82 -0.71
N GLN A 12 11.34 -6.51 -0.20
CA GLN A 12 9.96 -6.10 -0.37
C GLN A 12 9.72 -4.87 0.53
N VAL A 13 8.98 -3.91 -0.01
CA VAL A 13 8.28 -2.84 0.71
C VAL A 13 9.10 -1.63 1.23
N ALA A 14 10.01 -1.09 0.41
CA ALA A 14 10.36 0.34 0.50
C ALA A 14 9.82 1.18 -0.68
N GLY A 15 9.15 0.54 -1.65
CA GLY A 15 8.76 1.17 -2.91
C GLY A 15 7.77 2.32 -2.78
N GLY A 16 6.79 2.21 -1.88
CA GLY A 16 5.77 3.25 -1.67
C GLY A 16 6.37 4.56 -1.16
N LEU A 17 7.12 4.49 -0.05
CA LEU A 17 7.77 5.64 0.57
C LEU A 17 8.85 6.25 -0.32
N ALA A 18 9.68 5.42 -0.99
CA ALA A 18 10.70 5.93 -1.90
C ALA A 18 10.09 6.65 -3.11
N ARG A 19 9.01 6.10 -3.67
CA ARG A 19 8.25 6.72 -4.77
C ARG A 19 7.61 8.04 -4.33
N ALA A 20 6.92 8.04 -3.18
CA ALA A 20 6.32 9.24 -2.61
C ALA A 20 7.35 10.34 -2.34
N ALA A 21 8.52 9.98 -1.80
CA ALA A 21 9.61 10.90 -1.55
C ALA A 21 10.18 11.52 -2.84
N VAL A 22 10.40 10.72 -3.89
CA VAL A 22 10.91 11.22 -5.18
C VAL A 22 9.90 12.14 -5.87
N PHE A 23 8.63 11.74 -5.93
CA PHE A 23 7.59 12.59 -6.51
C PHE A 23 7.41 13.88 -5.70
N GLY A 24 7.48 13.80 -4.38
CA GLY A 24 7.37 14.99 -3.54
C GLY A 24 8.55 15.94 -3.63
N ALA A 25 9.77 15.42 -3.75
CA ALA A 25 10.94 16.26 -4.02
C ALA A 25 10.82 16.95 -5.39
N ASN A 26 10.39 16.21 -6.42
CA ASN A 26 10.24 16.77 -7.76
C ASN A 26 9.15 17.85 -7.82
N ASP A 27 7.95 17.54 -7.32
CA ASP A 27 6.84 18.50 -7.31
C ASP A 27 7.13 19.70 -6.41
N GLY A 28 7.72 19.48 -5.24
CA GLY A 28 8.14 20.55 -4.33
C GLY A 28 9.20 21.47 -4.94
N LEU A 29 10.17 20.94 -5.69
CA LEU A 29 11.15 21.77 -6.40
C LEU A 29 10.50 22.58 -7.53
N VAL A 30 9.72 21.93 -8.40
CA VAL A 30 9.11 22.59 -9.56
C VAL A 30 8.13 23.67 -9.13
N SER A 31 7.24 23.35 -8.19
CA SER A 31 6.24 24.29 -7.68
C SER A 31 6.88 25.47 -6.96
N ASN A 32 7.88 25.23 -6.09
CA ASN A 32 8.48 26.29 -5.30
C ASN A 32 9.41 27.19 -6.13
N VAL A 33 10.14 26.64 -7.10
CA VAL A 33 10.92 27.44 -8.06
C VAL A 33 10.00 28.30 -8.93
N SER A 34 8.88 27.74 -9.42
CA SER A 34 7.89 28.50 -10.20
C SER A 34 7.26 29.62 -9.37
N LEU A 35 6.95 29.37 -8.10
CA LEU A 35 6.44 30.36 -7.16
C LEU A 35 7.44 31.51 -6.97
N ILE A 36 8.70 31.17 -6.66
CA ILE A 36 9.79 32.15 -6.46
C ILE A 36 10.01 33.00 -7.72
N LEU A 37 10.05 32.36 -8.90
CA LEU A 37 10.19 33.05 -10.18
C LEU A 37 9.01 33.99 -10.46
N GLY A 38 7.79 33.59 -10.11
CA GLY A 38 6.59 34.43 -10.26
C GLY A 38 6.66 35.70 -9.40
N PHE A 39 7.02 35.57 -8.12
CA PHE A 39 7.19 36.73 -7.24
C PHE A 39 8.36 37.62 -7.66
N ALA A 40 9.51 37.03 -8.03
CA ALA A 40 10.67 37.78 -8.48
C ALA A 40 10.41 38.51 -9.81
N GLY A 41 9.79 37.84 -10.79
CA GLY A 41 9.41 38.42 -12.08
C GLY A 41 8.33 39.51 -11.96
N GLY A 42 7.49 39.45 -10.92
CA GLY A 42 6.51 40.47 -10.57
C GLY A 42 7.09 41.71 -9.86
N GLY A 43 8.40 41.75 -9.61
CA GLY A 43 9.06 42.89 -8.95
C GLY A 43 8.88 42.94 -7.44
N ALA A 44 8.52 41.82 -6.80
CA ALA A 44 8.41 41.76 -5.34
C ALA A 44 9.79 41.91 -4.67
N ASP A 45 9.81 42.48 -3.46
CA ASP A 45 11.05 42.63 -2.69
C ASP A 45 11.68 41.26 -2.32
N SER A 46 13.00 41.23 -2.25
CA SER A 46 13.78 40.02 -1.93
C SER A 46 13.41 39.36 -0.59
N SER A 47 12.96 40.14 0.40
CA SER A 47 12.45 39.60 1.67
C SER A 47 11.15 38.82 1.48
N ILE A 48 10.24 39.35 0.66
CA ILE A 48 8.95 38.73 0.33
C ILE A 48 9.17 37.44 -0.47
N VAL A 49 10.06 37.47 -1.47
CA VAL A 49 10.38 36.29 -2.29
C VAL A 49 10.92 35.13 -1.43
N ARG A 50 11.84 35.42 -0.49
CA ARG A 50 12.38 34.41 0.43
C ARG A 50 11.33 33.84 1.37
N LEU A 51 10.49 34.71 1.93
CA LEU A 51 9.41 34.29 2.82
C LEU A 51 8.40 33.41 2.07
N ALA A 52 8.00 33.80 0.86
CA ALA A 52 7.07 33.06 0.03
C ALA A 52 7.62 31.67 -0.34
N GLY A 53 8.90 31.58 -0.75
CA GLY A 53 9.55 30.31 -1.06
C GLY A 53 9.69 29.37 0.15
N LEU A 54 9.99 29.91 1.34
CA LEU A 54 10.06 29.09 2.55
C LEU A 54 8.67 28.61 2.97
N ALA A 55 7.69 29.51 2.97
CA ALA A 55 6.30 29.19 3.31
C ALA A 55 5.72 28.15 2.34
N GLY A 56 5.96 28.31 1.03
CA GLY A 56 5.54 27.38 -0.01
C GLY A 56 6.17 25.99 0.16
N ALA A 57 7.47 25.92 0.44
CA ALA A 57 8.16 24.66 0.71
C ALA A 57 7.58 23.92 1.93
N VAL A 58 7.38 24.62 3.05
CA VAL A 58 6.83 24.02 4.27
C VAL A 58 5.39 23.59 4.06
N ALA A 59 4.55 24.44 3.45
CA ALA A 59 3.15 24.10 3.17
C ALA A 59 3.04 22.90 2.23
N GLY A 60 3.86 22.85 1.17
CA GLY A 60 3.91 21.73 0.24
C GLY A 60 4.34 20.42 0.92
N ALA A 61 5.40 20.46 1.73
CA ALA A 61 5.88 19.27 2.46
C ALA A 61 4.81 18.72 3.43
N VAL A 62 4.15 19.60 4.20
CA VAL A 62 3.09 19.21 5.13
C VAL A 62 1.88 18.63 4.37
N SER A 63 1.46 19.27 3.28
CA SER A 63 0.35 18.80 2.44
C SER A 63 0.61 17.39 1.88
N MET A 64 1.82 17.14 1.38
CA MET A 64 2.20 15.83 0.86
C MET A 64 2.27 14.76 1.93
N ALA A 65 2.84 15.07 3.10
CA ALA A 65 2.89 14.13 4.21
C ALA A 65 1.47 13.75 4.68
N ALA A 66 0.58 14.74 4.79
CA ALA A 66 -0.82 14.49 5.13
C ALA A 66 -1.53 13.66 4.06
N GLY A 67 -1.31 13.96 2.77
CA GLY A 67 -1.89 13.22 1.65
C GLY A 67 -1.47 11.75 1.63
N GLU A 68 -0.19 11.45 1.84
CA GLU A 68 0.31 10.06 1.91
C GLU A 68 -0.27 9.33 3.12
N TRP A 69 -0.36 9.98 4.29
CA TRP A 69 -0.98 9.39 5.47
C TRP A 69 -2.45 9.04 5.26
N VAL A 70 -3.22 9.95 4.65
CA VAL A 70 -4.64 9.69 4.29
C VAL A 70 -4.71 8.55 3.29
N SER A 71 -3.83 8.51 2.28
CA SER A 71 -3.81 7.46 1.26
C SER A 71 -3.54 6.08 1.85
N ILE A 72 -2.58 5.96 2.77
CA ILE A 72 -2.28 4.70 3.46
C ILE A 72 -3.44 4.31 4.38
N SER A 73 -4.00 5.26 5.11
CA SER A 73 -5.14 5.02 6.01
C SER A 73 -6.36 4.50 5.25
N ALA A 74 -6.67 5.09 4.09
CA ALA A 74 -7.76 4.63 3.24
C ALA A 74 -7.53 3.22 2.67
N GLN A 75 -6.29 2.90 2.27
CA GLN A 75 -5.93 1.54 1.84
C GLN A 75 -6.11 0.53 2.97
N ASN A 76 -5.68 0.87 4.19
CA ASN A 76 -5.86 0.01 5.35
C ASN A 76 -7.34 -0.19 5.68
N GLU A 77 -8.17 0.85 5.62
CA GLU A 77 -9.61 0.72 5.86
C GLU A 77 -10.29 -0.21 4.83
N LEU A 78 -9.89 -0.13 3.56
CA LEU A 78 -10.38 -1.05 2.53
C LEU A 78 -9.99 -2.49 2.83
N ILE A 79 -8.73 -2.73 3.19
CA ILE A 79 -8.23 -4.05 3.58
C ILE A 79 -9.00 -4.59 4.81
N GLU A 80 -9.22 -3.76 5.83
CA GLU A 80 -9.96 -4.15 7.03
C GLU A 80 -11.42 -4.52 6.71
N ARG A 81 -12.07 -3.76 5.81
CA ARG A 81 -13.42 -4.06 5.35
C ARG A 81 -13.49 -5.39 4.60
N GLU A 82 -12.55 -5.63 3.70
CA GLU A 82 -12.48 -6.89 2.94
C GLU A 82 -12.25 -8.08 3.89
N LEU A 83 -11.31 -7.95 4.83
CA LEU A 83 -11.06 -8.94 5.88
C LEU A 83 -12.29 -9.19 6.77
N ALA A 84 -13.15 -8.19 6.98
CA ALA A 84 -14.39 -8.37 7.74
C ALA A 84 -15.46 -9.13 6.92
N VAL A 85 -15.50 -8.92 5.60
CA VAL A 85 -16.35 -9.65 4.66
C VAL A 85 -15.91 -11.11 4.57
N GLU A 86 -14.65 -11.36 4.31
CA GLU A 86 -14.05 -12.71 4.22
C GLU A 86 -14.29 -13.52 5.50
N ARG A 87 -14.03 -12.92 6.67
CA ARG A 87 -14.31 -13.56 7.98
C ARG A 87 -15.78 -13.92 8.16
N ARG A 88 -16.70 -13.16 7.57
CA ARG A 88 -18.13 -13.48 7.63
C ARG A 88 -18.42 -14.66 6.71
N GLU A 89 -17.87 -14.67 5.51
CA GLU A 89 -18.11 -15.70 4.50
C GLU A 89 -17.51 -17.06 4.90
N LEU A 90 -16.29 -17.08 5.43
CA LEU A 90 -15.69 -18.29 6.02
C LEU A 90 -16.57 -18.96 7.10
N ARG A 91 -17.32 -18.16 7.87
CA ARG A 91 -18.22 -18.64 8.94
C ARG A 91 -19.59 -19.11 8.45
N HIS A 92 -20.09 -18.54 7.35
CA HIS A 92 -21.46 -18.80 6.90
C HIS A 92 -21.51 -19.71 5.65
N ASN A 93 -20.48 -19.66 4.80
CA ASN A 93 -20.44 -20.27 3.48
C ASN A 93 -19.20 -21.16 3.26
N THR A 94 -18.75 -21.91 4.28
CA THR A 94 -17.50 -22.69 4.24
C THR A 94 -17.35 -23.61 3.01
N ALA A 95 -18.45 -24.18 2.50
CA ALA A 95 -18.39 -25.05 1.33
C ALA A 95 -18.06 -24.28 0.03
N GLU A 96 -18.55 -23.06 -0.11
CA GLU A 96 -18.29 -22.18 -1.26
C GLU A 96 -16.85 -21.68 -1.20
N GLU A 97 -16.41 -21.19 -0.04
CA GLU A 97 -15.03 -20.76 0.20
C GLU A 97 -14.00 -21.86 -0.03
N THR A 98 -14.31 -23.10 0.38
CA THR A 98 -13.42 -24.25 0.12
C THR A 98 -13.25 -24.50 -1.38
N ALA A 99 -14.33 -24.31 -2.16
CA ALA A 99 -14.30 -24.47 -3.61
C ALA A 99 -13.52 -23.33 -4.29
N GLU A 100 -13.66 -22.11 -3.78
CA GLU A 100 -12.90 -20.94 -4.24
C GLU A 100 -11.40 -21.11 -3.98
N LEU A 101 -11.00 -21.49 -2.77
CA LEU A 101 -9.59 -21.76 -2.43
C LEU A 101 -9.02 -22.89 -3.30
N ALA A 102 -9.78 -23.96 -3.54
CA ALA A 102 -9.36 -25.03 -4.44
C ALA A 102 -9.16 -24.53 -5.88
N ALA A 103 -10.06 -23.68 -6.38
CA ALA A 103 -9.91 -23.06 -7.70
C ALA A 103 -8.67 -22.17 -7.76
N MET A 104 -8.37 -21.45 -6.68
CA MET A 104 -7.17 -20.63 -6.57
C MET A 104 -5.88 -21.47 -6.63
N TYR A 105 -5.83 -22.61 -5.93
CA TYR A 105 -4.69 -23.54 -6.02
C TYR A 105 -4.52 -24.13 -7.42
N VAL A 106 -5.61 -24.44 -8.12
CA VAL A 106 -5.55 -24.89 -9.51
C VAL A 106 -4.98 -23.78 -10.42
N ALA A 107 -5.41 -22.53 -10.23
CA ALA A 107 -4.87 -21.40 -10.98
C ALA A 107 -3.35 -21.20 -10.73
N HIS A 108 -2.87 -21.57 -9.54
CA HIS A 108 -1.45 -21.60 -9.19
C HIS A 108 -0.70 -22.85 -9.69
N GLY A 109 -1.35 -23.69 -10.49
CA GLY A 109 -0.74 -24.85 -11.15
C GLY A 109 -0.82 -26.16 -10.36
N MET A 110 -1.60 -26.22 -9.28
CA MET A 110 -1.84 -27.46 -8.55
C MET A 110 -2.79 -28.38 -9.33
N ASP A 111 -2.55 -29.69 -9.27
CA ASP A 111 -3.49 -30.68 -9.81
C ASP A 111 -4.88 -30.55 -9.13
N PRO A 112 -6.00 -30.63 -9.88
CA PRO A 112 -7.34 -30.40 -9.33
C PRO A 112 -7.74 -31.31 -8.17
N ALA A 113 -7.30 -32.56 -8.15
CA ALA A 113 -7.60 -33.46 -7.04
C ALA A 113 -6.84 -33.03 -5.78
N ARG A 114 -5.54 -32.74 -5.94
CA ARG A 114 -4.70 -32.24 -4.83
C ARG A 114 -5.14 -30.88 -4.31
N ALA A 115 -5.59 -29.99 -5.19
CA ALA A 115 -6.08 -28.66 -4.83
C ALA A 115 -7.32 -28.72 -3.94
N ARG A 116 -8.25 -29.64 -4.24
CA ARG A 116 -9.44 -29.87 -3.41
C ARG A 116 -9.08 -30.44 -2.04
N ASP A 117 -8.21 -31.45 -2.01
CA ASP A 117 -7.78 -32.07 -0.76
C ASP A 117 -7.03 -31.06 0.13
N ALA A 118 -6.15 -30.25 -0.46
CA ALA A 118 -5.41 -29.20 0.24
C ALA A 118 -6.33 -28.09 0.76
N ALA A 119 -7.27 -27.60 -0.06
CA ALA A 119 -8.23 -26.59 0.37
C ALA A 119 -9.13 -27.10 1.50
N ALA A 120 -9.61 -28.34 1.41
CA ALA A 120 -10.40 -28.96 2.48
C ALA A 120 -9.60 -29.18 3.77
N GLU A 121 -8.29 -29.41 3.67
CA GLU A 121 -7.39 -29.49 4.82
C GLU A 121 -7.17 -28.13 5.49
N VAL A 122 -6.91 -27.08 4.70
CA VAL A 122 -6.74 -25.69 5.19
C VAL A 122 -8.02 -25.17 5.84
N MET A 123 -9.19 -25.49 5.27
CA MET A 123 -10.49 -25.07 5.78
C MET A 123 -10.93 -25.79 7.07
N ARG A 124 -10.18 -26.78 7.57
CA ARG A 124 -10.43 -27.35 8.91
C ARG A 124 -10.18 -26.36 10.03
N GLU A 125 -9.30 -25.37 9.79
CA GLU A 125 -9.00 -24.30 10.74
C GLU A 125 -9.19 -22.94 10.05
N PRO A 126 -10.44 -22.43 9.97
CA PRO A 126 -10.82 -21.29 9.13
C PRO A 126 -10.05 -20.00 9.43
N ASP A 127 -9.61 -19.80 10.68
CA ASP A 127 -8.80 -18.66 11.08
C ASP A 127 -7.38 -18.69 10.46
N THR A 128 -6.88 -19.88 10.12
CA THR A 128 -5.59 -20.05 9.43
C THR A 128 -5.73 -19.81 7.93
N ALA A 129 -6.92 -20.04 7.35
CA ALA A 129 -7.18 -19.82 5.92
C ALA A 129 -7.08 -18.34 5.51
N LEU A 130 -7.36 -17.40 6.42
CA LEU A 130 -7.25 -15.95 6.20
C LEU A 130 -5.82 -15.44 5.94
N VAL A 131 -4.81 -16.27 6.19
CA VAL A 131 -3.38 -15.89 6.17
C VAL A 131 -2.64 -16.53 4.98
N VAL A 132 -3.33 -17.33 4.17
CA VAL A 132 -2.78 -18.05 3.00
C VAL A 132 -3.00 -17.26 1.72
#